data_AF-A0A7C5KNJ0-F1
#
_entry.id   AF-A0A7C5KNJ0-F1
#
_cell.length_a   1.000
_cell.length_b   1.000
_cell.length_c   1.000
_cell.angle_alpha   90.00
_cell.angle_beta   90.00
_cell.angle_gamma   90.00
#
_symmetry.space_group_name_H-M   'P 1'
#
loop_
_entity.id
_entity.type
_entity.pdbx_description
1 polymer ?
#
loop_
_entity_poly.entity_id
_entity_poly.type
_entity_poly.pdbx_seq_one_letter_code
_entity_poly.pdbx_strand_id
1 'polypeptide(L)'
;MSTPTFPLPTTREHQWVVYLTARCNFSCDYCIQKGMIIPGEKRRPWGRYDELSGEAWVSALNALPVRPEHTLILTGGEPSLHRDFLYIATHLEGYKLDLTSNLSFDIDTFVETMKQAGKTFYSSFHTYHPKFMAPEDFVQRAKKLRDSGVIERPVFSLLDLDAFPHFRDQEHDENIRAFYESARSLGLEFQRNEFRGNHMGDAFTHERKQQMGCTSGWVNFAPNGDIHNCQFHLEARKNSFGNITQIQDCRPIPAFGEFFSCGDFGYCDPCHENSGRGAFMDGTGKIFRRNADDSRVYLRWMRAEDSLEVGRRFLEEGKPEEASQAILVAIGKQQEGGGEASPESWAELGLALWAGGNEKKALAAILHAIQLGSRDPNCLCAAVELGRRTGHQDEVQVDLLQFLPPERLQEIEKAVEAVFV
;
A
#
# COMPACT_ATOMS: atom_id res chain seq x y z
N MET A 1 -8.94 35.94 -28.26
CA MET A 1 -7.66 35.48 -27.70
C MET A 1 -7.98 34.25 -26.85
N SER A 2 -7.55 33.06 -27.26
CA SER A 2 -7.76 31.84 -26.48
C SER A 2 -7.00 31.99 -25.16
N THR A 3 -7.69 31.85 -24.04
CA THR A 3 -7.08 31.78 -22.71
C THR A 3 -5.97 30.73 -22.78
N PRO A 4 -4.72 31.04 -22.40
CA PRO A 4 -3.65 30.05 -22.41
C PRO A 4 -4.12 28.85 -21.60
N THR A 5 -4.25 27.70 -22.26
CA THR A 5 -4.53 26.42 -21.62
C THR A 5 -3.37 26.15 -20.69
N PHE A 6 -3.61 26.37 -19.40
CA PHE A 6 -2.68 26.01 -18.35
C PHE A 6 -2.37 24.52 -18.51
N PRO A 7 -1.09 24.12 -18.67
CA PRO A 7 -0.74 22.75 -19.01
C PRO A 7 -0.95 21.76 -17.85
N LEU A 8 -1.36 22.24 -16.66
CA LEU A 8 -1.79 21.38 -15.58
C LEU A 8 -3.29 21.09 -15.70
N PRO A 9 -3.73 19.88 -15.35
CA PRO A 9 -5.04 19.36 -15.73
C PRO A 9 -6.20 20.07 -15.00
N THR A 10 -7.43 19.77 -15.42
CA THR A 10 -8.64 20.31 -14.80
C THR A 10 -8.79 19.89 -13.34
N THR A 11 -9.52 20.69 -12.57
CA THR A 11 -9.23 20.90 -11.14
C THR A 11 -10.26 20.33 -10.20
N ARG A 12 -10.91 19.24 -10.57
CA ARG A 12 -11.83 18.57 -9.65
C ARG A 12 -11.20 17.38 -8.93
N GLU A 13 -10.06 16.87 -9.39
CA GLU A 13 -9.64 15.51 -8.98
C GLU A 13 -8.12 15.30 -8.76
N HIS A 14 -7.27 16.31 -9.03
CA HIS A 14 -5.81 16.18 -8.89
C HIS A 14 -5.27 16.66 -7.54
N GLN A 15 -4.34 15.89 -6.98
CA GLN A 15 -3.54 16.25 -5.81
C GLN A 15 -2.15 16.73 -6.25
N TRP A 16 -1.73 17.88 -5.73
CA TRP A 16 -0.43 18.47 -6.00
C TRP A 16 0.53 18.13 -4.88
N VAL A 17 1.66 17.51 -5.25
CA VAL A 17 2.59 16.94 -4.29
C VAL A 17 3.99 17.45 -4.59
N VAL A 18 4.50 18.26 -3.68
CA VAL A 18 5.77 18.95 -3.82
C VAL A 18 6.83 18.22 -3.01
N TYR A 19 7.74 17.55 -3.70
CA TYR A 19 8.92 16.95 -3.12
C TYR A 19 10.00 18.03 -2.98
N LEU A 20 10.07 18.67 -1.82
CA LEU A 20 11.04 19.75 -1.58
C LEU A 20 12.49 19.25 -1.62
N THR A 21 12.71 18.00 -1.21
CA THR A 21 14.04 17.38 -1.18
C THR A 21 13.94 15.87 -1.36
N ALA A 22 14.97 15.30 -1.96
CA ALA A 22 15.19 13.85 -2.02
C ALA A 22 15.87 13.29 -0.76
N ARG A 23 16.36 14.17 0.12
CA ARG A 23 17.13 13.80 1.30
C ARG A 23 16.18 13.31 2.38
N CYS A 24 16.59 12.27 3.08
CA CYS A 24 15.94 11.79 4.29
C CYS A 24 17.03 11.43 5.29
N ASN A 25 16.83 11.79 6.56
CA ASN A 25 17.70 11.42 7.66
C ASN A 25 17.47 9.98 8.12
N PHE A 26 16.41 9.31 7.62
CA PHE A 26 16.16 7.90 7.86
C PHE A 26 16.57 7.02 6.67
N SER A 27 17.08 5.83 6.98
CA SER A 27 17.49 4.83 6.00
C SER A 27 16.55 3.63 5.95
N CYS A 28 15.23 3.85 6.05
CA CYS A 28 14.24 2.78 6.19
C CYS A 28 14.34 1.74 5.08
N ASP A 29 14.37 0.47 5.48
CA ASP A 29 14.47 -0.66 4.56
C ASP A 29 13.19 -0.92 3.74
N TYR A 30 12.10 -0.39 4.25
CA TYR A 30 10.74 -0.47 3.74
C TYR A 30 10.27 0.90 3.18
N CYS A 31 11.18 1.83 2.88
CA CYS A 31 10.78 3.14 2.37
C CYS A 31 10.18 3.03 0.96
N ILE A 32 8.90 3.41 0.81
CA ILE A 32 8.22 3.42 -0.50
C ILE A 32 8.77 4.49 -1.45
N GLN A 33 9.44 5.52 -0.92
CA GLN A 33 10.05 6.62 -1.68
C GLN A 33 11.54 6.35 -1.97
N LYS A 34 12.00 5.10 -1.88
CA LYS A 34 13.34 4.72 -2.31
C LYS A 34 13.17 3.64 -3.36
N GLY A 35 13.19 4.06 -4.62
CA GLY A 35 12.97 3.21 -5.76
C GLY A 35 13.74 1.89 -5.72
N MET A 36 13.05 0.85 -6.20
CA MET A 36 13.54 -0.52 -6.33
C MET A 36 13.80 -1.21 -4.97
N ILE A 37 12.73 -1.62 -4.29
CA ILE A 37 12.82 -2.71 -3.30
C ILE A 37 12.87 -4.04 -4.07
N ILE A 38 13.93 -4.27 -4.84
CA ILE A 38 14.16 -5.58 -5.46
C ILE A 38 14.92 -6.42 -4.42
N PRO A 39 14.35 -7.54 -3.92
CA PRO A 39 15.04 -8.41 -2.99
C PRO A 39 16.41 -8.83 -3.55
N GLY A 40 17.49 -8.55 -2.81
CA GLY A 40 18.86 -8.89 -3.21
C GLY A 40 19.62 -7.85 -4.04
N GLU A 41 18.99 -6.77 -4.49
CA GLU A 41 19.70 -5.67 -5.17
C GLU A 41 20.13 -4.55 -4.21
N LYS A 42 21.28 -3.95 -4.49
CA LYS A 42 21.72 -2.74 -3.78
C LYS A 42 20.80 -1.57 -4.16
N ARG A 43 20.08 -1.04 -3.18
CA ARG A 43 19.19 0.11 -3.35
C ARG A 43 19.92 1.27 -4.01
N ARG A 44 19.31 1.84 -5.06
CA ARG A 44 19.76 3.10 -5.61
C ARG A 44 19.18 4.23 -4.74
N PRO A 45 20.01 5.06 -4.11
CA PRO A 45 19.49 6.27 -3.49
C PRO A 45 18.82 7.12 -4.58
N TRP A 46 17.80 7.92 -4.22
CA TRP A 46 17.21 8.93 -5.11
C TRP A 46 18.23 9.87 -5.76
N GLY A 47 19.47 9.88 -5.25
CA GLY A 47 20.56 10.73 -5.72
C GLY A 47 20.39 12.16 -5.22
N ARG A 48 21.33 13.02 -5.60
CA ARG A 48 21.20 14.45 -5.36
C ARG A 48 20.37 15.07 -6.48
N TYR A 49 19.39 15.89 -6.12
CA TYR A 49 18.74 16.82 -7.04
C TYR A 49 19.42 18.17 -6.90
N ASP A 50 19.38 18.95 -7.97
CA ASP A 50 19.63 20.38 -7.89
C ASP A 50 18.35 21.03 -7.32
N GLU A 51 18.23 21.02 -5.99
CA GLU A 51 17.06 21.51 -5.27
C GLU A 51 16.82 23.00 -5.59
N LEU A 52 15.57 23.36 -5.93
CA LEU A 52 15.17 24.75 -6.08
C LEU A 52 15.34 25.50 -4.74
N SER A 53 15.72 26.77 -4.80
CA SER A 53 15.73 27.63 -3.60
C SER A 53 14.30 27.86 -3.09
N GLY A 54 14.18 28.28 -1.83
CA GLY A 54 12.89 28.68 -1.26
C GLY A 54 12.18 29.76 -2.09
N GLU A 55 12.92 30.78 -2.54
CA GLU A 55 12.38 31.84 -3.40
C GLU A 55 11.86 31.29 -4.74
N ALA A 56 12.60 30.37 -5.36
CA ALA A 56 12.18 29.76 -6.62
C ALA A 56 10.90 28.92 -6.44
N TRP A 57 10.80 28.14 -5.36
CA TRP A 57 9.60 27.40 -5.01
C TRP A 57 8.39 28.31 -4.79
N VAL A 58 8.53 29.32 -3.93
CA VAL A 58 7.46 30.25 -3.60
C VAL A 58 7.00 31.02 -4.83
N SER A 59 7.94 31.55 -5.63
CA SER A 59 7.65 32.27 -6.86
C SER A 59 6.88 31.39 -7.85
N ALA A 60 7.36 30.17 -8.10
CA ALA A 60 6.74 29.26 -9.06
C ALA A 60 5.35 28.77 -8.59
N LEU A 61 5.20 28.42 -7.32
CA LEU A 61 3.92 27.92 -6.77
C LEU A 61 2.88 29.03 -6.64
N ASN A 62 3.25 30.24 -6.20
CA ASN A 62 2.30 31.35 -6.11
C ASN A 62 1.89 31.88 -7.50
N ALA A 63 2.68 31.62 -8.56
CA ALA A 63 2.29 31.91 -9.93
C ALA A 63 1.23 30.96 -10.49
N LEU A 64 1.04 29.78 -9.87
CA LEU A 64 -0.03 28.86 -10.25
C LEU A 64 -1.39 29.39 -9.72
N PRO A 65 -2.49 29.17 -10.44
CA PRO A 65 -3.81 29.56 -9.97
C PRO A 65 -4.15 28.79 -8.69
N VAL A 66 -4.13 29.50 -7.57
CA VAL A 66 -4.46 28.97 -6.25
C VAL A 66 -5.91 28.52 -6.20
N ARG A 67 -6.15 27.33 -5.67
CA ARG A 67 -7.46 26.68 -5.64
C ARG A 67 -7.76 26.18 -4.22
N PRO A 68 -8.54 26.94 -3.42
CA PRO A 68 -8.80 26.63 -2.00
C PRO A 68 -9.42 25.25 -1.73
N GLU A 69 -9.98 24.63 -2.77
CA GLU A 69 -10.52 23.27 -2.72
C GLU A 69 -9.44 22.19 -2.65
N HIS A 70 -8.18 22.49 -3.03
CA HIS A 70 -7.11 21.51 -3.14
C HIS A 70 -6.00 21.75 -2.13
N THR A 71 -5.61 20.67 -1.45
CA THR A 71 -4.46 20.69 -0.56
C THR A 71 -3.17 20.60 -1.36
N LEU A 72 -2.18 21.44 -1.04
CA LEU A 72 -0.82 21.33 -1.54
C LEU A 72 0.00 20.53 -0.53
N ILE A 73 0.43 19.34 -0.93
CA ILE A 73 1.17 18.43 -0.06
C ILE A 73 2.65 18.78 -0.14
N LEU A 74 3.23 19.22 0.98
CA LEU A 74 4.67 19.38 1.13
C LEU A 74 5.27 18.08 1.67
N THR A 75 6.15 17.49 0.88
CA THR A 75 6.78 16.20 1.16
C THR A 75 8.23 16.19 0.65
N GLY A 76 8.84 15.01 0.59
CA GLY A 76 10.21 14.80 0.17
C GLY A 76 10.63 13.39 0.52
N GLY A 77 11.92 13.21 0.79
CA GLY A 77 12.33 12.19 1.75
C GLY A 77 11.93 12.63 3.16
N GLU A 78 12.55 13.69 3.67
CA GLU A 78 12.07 14.44 4.83
C GLU A 78 12.05 15.93 4.47
N PRO A 79 10.88 16.58 4.30
CA PRO A 79 10.78 17.95 3.81
C PRO A 79 11.54 18.95 4.68
N SER A 80 11.63 18.71 6.00
CA SER A 80 12.32 19.61 6.93
C SER A 80 13.84 19.71 6.69
N LEU A 81 14.42 18.81 5.89
CA LEU A 81 15.83 18.87 5.51
C LEU A 81 16.11 19.87 4.39
N HIS A 82 15.08 20.32 3.67
CA HIS A 82 15.23 21.43 2.74
C HIS A 82 15.59 22.69 3.52
N ARG A 83 16.70 23.35 3.15
CA ARG A 83 17.25 24.49 3.93
C ARG A 83 16.27 25.64 4.10
N ASP A 84 15.36 25.80 3.13
CA ASP A 84 14.38 26.87 3.09
C ASP A 84 12.97 26.37 3.44
N PHE A 85 12.82 25.21 4.10
CA PHE A 85 11.52 24.60 4.40
C PHE A 85 10.54 25.56 5.10
N LEU A 86 10.97 26.19 6.20
CA LEU A 86 10.13 27.13 6.95
C LEU A 86 9.80 28.38 6.13
N TYR A 87 10.75 28.87 5.32
CA TYR A 87 10.50 29.99 4.41
C TYR A 87 9.39 29.63 3.41
N ILE A 88 9.50 28.46 2.76
CA ILE A 88 8.50 28.00 1.79
C ILE A 88 7.12 27.88 2.46
N ALA A 89 7.03 27.14 3.56
CA ALA A 89 5.76 26.92 4.27
C ALA A 89 5.08 28.22 4.73
N THR A 90 5.87 29.26 5.06
CA THR A 90 5.33 30.54 5.55
C THR A 90 5.03 31.56 4.45
N HIS A 91 5.54 31.37 3.23
CA HIS A 91 5.39 32.34 2.13
C HIS A 91 4.49 31.85 0.98
N LEU A 92 3.99 30.62 1.03
CA LEU A 92 2.96 30.15 0.11
C LEU A 92 1.60 30.80 0.39
N GLU A 93 0.90 31.20 -0.66
CA GLU A 93 -0.33 31.99 -0.57
C GLU A 93 -1.57 31.23 -1.03
N GLY A 94 -2.64 31.32 -0.23
CA GLY A 94 -3.99 30.79 -0.51
C GLY A 94 -4.14 29.26 -0.63
N TYR A 95 -3.06 28.49 -0.52
CA TYR A 95 -3.11 27.03 -0.44
C TYR A 95 -3.61 26.55 0.93
N LYS A 96 -4.38 25.46 0.94
CA LYS A 96 -4.46 24.59 2.12
C LYS A 96 -3.23 23.71 2.11
N LEU A 97 -2.38 23.80 3.13
CA LEU A 97 -1.14 23.03 3.17
C LEU A 97 -1.35 21.69 3.88
N ASP A 98 -0.78 20.63 3.30
CA ASP A 98 -0.59 19.32 3.94
C ASP A 98 0.90 19.08 4.17
N LEU A 99 1.26 18.39 5.24
CA LEU A 99 2.64 18.03 5.54
C LEU A 99 2.79 16.53 5.71
N THR A 100 3.69 15.91 4.94
CA THR A 100 4.10 14.51 5.18
C THR A 100 5.53 14.49 5.71
N SER A 101 5.74 13.95 6.91
CA SER A 101 7.07 13.98 7.57
C SER A 101 7.27 12.81 8.53
N ASN A 102 8.52 12.43 8.78
CA ASN A 102 8.91 11.48 9.81
C ASN A 102 9.01 12.11 11.23
N LEU A 103 8.67 13.40 11.35
CA LEU A 103 8.60 14.17 12.60
C LEU A 103 9.95 14.37 13.32
N SER A 104 11.07 14.21 12.61
CA SER A 104 12.41 14.36 13.20
C SER A 104 12.89 15.81 13.35
N PHE A 105 12.13 16.79 12.89
CA PHE A 105 12.48 18.21 12.96
C PHE A 105 12.24 18.84 14.34
N ASP A 106 12.81 20.03 14.54
CA ASP A 106 12.59 20.84 15.74
C ASP A 106 11.16 21.41 15.75
N ILE A 107 10.29 20.80 16.55
CA ILE A 107 8.88 21.19 16.70
C ILE A 107 8.74 22.59 17.28
N ASP A 108 9.60 22.98 18.22
CA ASP A 108 9.44 24.25 18.93
C ASP A 108 9.77 25.41 17.96
N THR A 109 10.87 25.30 17.21
CA THR A 109 11.23 26.26 16.14
C THR A 109 10.16 26.31 15.03
N PHE A 110 9.64 25.15 14.61
CA PHE A 110 8.57 25.11 13.60
C PHE A 110 7.31 25.83 14.08
N VAL A 111 6.84 25.52 15.30
CA VAL A 111 5.63 26.09 15.88
C VAL A 111 5.77 27.61 16.06
N GLU A 112 6.90 28.07 16.59
CA GLU A 112 7.18 29.50 16.76
C GLU A 112 7.14 30.22 15.41
N THR A 113 7.86 29.70 14.41
CA THR A 113 7.93 30.30 13.07
C THR A 113 6.55 30.38 12.40
N MET A 114 5.77 29.30 12.46
CA MET A 114 4.43 29.27 11.89
C MET A 114 3.49 30.27 12.58
N LYS A 115 3.54 30.36 13.92
CA LYS A 115 2.75 31.32 14.70
C LYS A 115 3.13 32.77 14.39
N GLN A 116 4.43 33.08 14.32
CA GLN A 116 4.92 34.41 13.95
C GLN A 116 4.46 34.82 12.54
N ALA A 117 4.44 33.89 11.60
CA ALA A 117 3.96 34.12 10.24
C ALA A 117 2.42 34.15 10.13
N GLY A 118 1.68 33.79 11.18
CA GLY A 118 0.23 33.64 11.13
C GLY A 118 -0.23 32.55 10.15
N LYS A 119 0.56 31.48 10.00
CA LYS A 119 0.33 30.38 9.04
C LYS A 119 -0.01 29.09 9.78
N THR A 120 -0.83 28.27 9.16
CA THR A 120 -1.20 26.94 9.65
C THR A 120 -1.13 25.91 8.53
N PHE A 121 -0.94 24.65 8.91
CA PHE A 121 -1.22 23.52 8.03
C PHE A 121 -2.66 23.06 8.25
N TYR A 122 -3.35 22.77 7.16
CA TYR A 122 -4.70 22.22 7.22
C TYR A 122 -4.68 20.78 7.76
N SER A 123 -3.71 19.99 7.30
CA SER A 123 -3.49 18.63 7.78
C SER A 123 -2.01 18.29 7.81
N SER A 124 -1.70 17.18 8.47
CA SER A 124 -0.39 16.54 8.33
C SER A 124 -0.50 15.05 8.55
N PHE A 125 0.47 14.32 8.03
CA PHE A 125 0.63 12.89 8.17
C PHE A 125 2.04 12.57 8.61
N HIS A 126 2.16 12.07 9.84
CA HIS A 126 3.43 11.80 10.49
C HIS A 126 3.61 10.32 10.78
N THR A 127 4.65 9.71 10.22
CA THR A 127 4.87 8.26 10.38
C THR A 127 5.99 7.98 11.38
N TYR A 128 5.70 7.15 12.37
CA TYR A 128 6.67 6.59 13.28
C TYR A 128 7.46 5.47 12.61
N HIS A 129 8.79 5.53 12.75
CA HIS A 129 9.73 4.58 12.17
C HIS A 129 10.55 3.94 13.30
N PRO A 130 10.20 2.73 13.77
CA PRO A 130 10.72 2.17 15.02
C PRO A 130 12.22 1.95 15.08
N LYS A 131 12.91 1.87 13.94
CA LYS A 131 14.38 1.69 13.88
C LYS A 131 15.17 3.00 13.90
N PHE A 132 14.50 4.15 13.84
CA PHE A 132 15.16 5.45 13.61
C PHE A 132 14.80 6.53 14.62
N MET A 133 13.78 6.31 15.44
CA MET A 133 13.40 7.22 16.51
C MET A 133 12.94 6.42 17.72
N ALA A 134 13.37 6.83 18.91
CA ALA A 134 12.84 6.27 20.14
C ALA A 134 11.32 6.52 20.21
N PRO A 135 10.53 5.55 20.69
CA PRO A 135 9.08 5.69 20.74
C PRO A 135 8.65 6.88 21.59
N GLU A 136 9.30 7.10 22.74
CA GLU A 136 9.02 8.23 23.63
C GLU A 136 9.27 9.57 22.92
N ASP A 137 10.36 9.68 22.18
CA ASP A 137 10.69 10.90 21.43
C ASP A 137 9.63 11.22 20.38
N PHE A 138 9.18 10.22 19.62
CA PHE A 138 8.13 10.43 18.63
C PHE A 138 6.83 10.86 19.29
N VAL A 139 6.38 10.14 20.33
CA VAL A 139 5.11 10.44 21.00
C VAL A 139 5.14 11.82 21.66
N GLN A 140 6.25 12.23 22.27
CA GLN A 140 6.39 13.56 22.85
C GLN A 140 6.34 14.66 21.78
N ARG A 141 7.03 14.47 20.64
CA ARG A 141 6.98 15.41 19.51
C ARG A 141 5.59 15.49 18.90
N ALA A 142 4.91 14.35 18.73
CA ALA A 142 3.56 14.26 18.21
C ALA A 142 2.57 14.98 19.11
N LYS A 143 2.67 14.77 20.43
CA LYS A 143 1.88 15.49 21.44
C LYS A 143 2.13 16.99 21.36
N LYS A 144 3.38 17.44 21.35
CA LYS A 144 3.73 18.85 21.23
C LYS A 144 3.11 19.48 19.98
N LEU A 145 3.23 18.80 18.83
CA LEU A 145 2.70 19.30 17.57
C LEU A 145 1.18 19.39 17.59
N ARG A 146 0.48 18.35 18.08
CA ARG A 146 -0.97 18.33 18.28
C ARG A 146 -1.44 19.49 19.17
N ASP A 147 -0.78 19.68 20.31
CA ASP A 147 -1.18 20.69 21.30
C ASP A 147 -0.83 22.12 20.88
N SER A 148 0.03 22.29 19.85
CA SER A 148 0.50 23.60 19.40
C SER A 148 -0.55 24.45 18.68
N GLY A 149 -1.54 23.79 18.05
CA GLY A 149 -2.57 24.40 17.21
C GLY A 149 -2.10 24.89 15.83
N VAL A 150 -0.84 24.66 15.42
CA VAL A 150 -0.35 25.11 14.10
C VAL A 150 -0.72 24.16 12.95
N ILE A 151 -1.25 22.99 13.29
CA ILE A 151 -1.83 22.03 12.36
C ILE A 151 -3.26 21.74 12.80
N GLU A 152 -4.24 21.96 11.94
CA GLU A 152 -5.65 21.77 12.29
C GLU A 152 -6.01 20.30 12.45
N ARG A 153 -5.43 19.42 11.61
CA ARG A 153 -5.73 17.98 11.57
C ARG A 153 -4.45 17.14 11.50
N PRO A 154 -3.70 17.02 12.60
CA PRO A 154 -2.53 16.15 12.64
C PRO A 154 -2.96 14.68 12.66
N VAL A 155 -2.37 13.87 11.76
CA VAL A 155 -2.53 12.42 11.73
C VAL A 155 -1.19 11.79 12.08
N PHE A 156 -1.19 10.95 13.11
CA PHE A 156 -0.03 10.16 13.49
C PHE A 156 -0.23 8.71 13.06
N SER A 157 0.82 8.12 12.52
CA SER A 157 0.79 6.80 11.91
C SER A 157 1.89 5.94 12.48
N LEU A 158 1.59 4.66 12.66
CA LEU A 158 2.58 3.61 12.76
C LEU A 158 2.56 2.79 11.47
N LEU A 159 3.72 2.59 10.85
CA LEU A 159 3.81 1.64 9.74
C LEU A 159 3.69 0.22 10.27
N ASP A 160 2.71 -0.50 9.76
CA ASP A 160 2.42 -1.87 10.10
C ASP A 160 3.29 -2.81 9.26
N LEU A 161 4.23 -3.47 9.92
CA LEU A 161 5.14 -4.43 9.32
C LEU A 161 4.82 -5.88 9.73
N ASP A 162 3.63 -6.15 10.29
CA ASP A 162 3.31 -7.47 10.81
C ASP A 162 3.47 -8.58 9.75
N ALA A 163 3.03 -8.30 8.53
CA ALA A 163 3.16 -9.20 7.38
C ALA A 163 4.57 -9.26 6.76
N PHE A 164 5.56 -8.53 7.30
CA PHE A 164 6.93 -8.38 6.76
C PHE A 164 8.01 -8.67 7.81
N PRO A 165 8.11 -9.93 8.28
CA PRO A 165 9.06 -10.30 9.33
C PRO A 165 10.52 -10.01 8.97
N HIS A 166 10.88 -9.97 7.69
CA HIS A 166 12.24 -9.64 7.24
C HIS A 166 12.63 -8.16 7.47
N PHE A 167 11.66 -7.27 7.72
CA PHE A 167 11.94 -5.89 8.16
C PHE A 167 11.93 -5.73 9.68
N ARG A 168 11.57 -6.78 10.42
CA ARG A 168 11.42 -6.77 11.88
C ARG A 168 12.60 -7.48 12.53
N ASP A 169 12.93 -7.00 13.71
CA ASP A 169 13.88 -7.60 14.64
C ASP A 169 13.36 -7.37 16.07
N GLN A 170 14.06 -7.92 17.06
CA GLN A 170 13.65 -7.79 18.46
C GLN A 170 13.51 -6.32 18.90
N GLU A 171 14.45 -5.48 18.48
CA GLU A 171 14.45 -4.04 18.79
C GLU A 171 13.23 -3.35 18.17
N HIS A 172 12.90 -3.65 16.92
CA HIS A 172 11.69 -3.15 16.27
C HIS A 172 10.43 -3.49 17.09
N ASP A 173 10.26 -4.76 17.48
CA ASP A 173 9.09 -5.21 18.22
C ASP A 173 9.00 -4.58 19.62
N GLU A 174 10.13 -4.40 20.30
CA GLU A 174 10.21 -3.69 21.58
C GLU A 174 9.80 -2.23 21.43
N ASN A 175 10.30 -1.54 20.41
CA ASN A 175 9.96 -0.15 20.13
C ASN A 175 8.48 0.03 19.75
N ILE A 176 7.88 -0.93 19.04
CA ILE A 176 6.44 -0.96 18.77
C ILE A 176 5.62 -1.04 20.07
N ARG A 177 5.98 -1.95 20.99
CA ARG A 177 5.28 -2.08 22.29
C ARG A 177 5.41 -0.80 23.11
N ALA A 178 6.62 -0.27 23.23
CA ALA A 178 6.88 0.98 23.96
C ALA A 178 6.15 2.19 23.33
N PHE A 179 6.03 2.23 21.99
CA PHE A 179 5.21 3.23 21.30
C PHE A 179 3.74 3.13 21.73
N TYR A 180 3.14 1.94 21.71
CA TYR A 180 1.75 1.74 22.13
C TYR A 180 1.50 2.18 23.57
N GLU A 181 2.40 1.82 24.49
CA GLU A 181 2.33 2.21 25.90
C GLU A 181 2.43 3.72 26.07
N SER A 182 3.44 4.34 25.44
CA SER A 182 3.68 5.78 25.48
C SER A 182 2.50 6.56 24.87
N ALA A 183 2.03 6.17 23.68
CA ALA A 183 0.92 6.82 22.99
C ALA A 183 -0.37 6.76 23.84
N ARG A 184 -0.67 5.60 24.43
CA ARG A 184 -1.82 5.44 25.34
C ARG A 184 -1.69 6.32 26.58
N SER A 185 -0.51 6.35 27.20
CA SER A 185 -0.28 7.14 28.43
C SER A 185 -0.46 8.65 28.21
N LEU A 186 -0.23 9.14 26.99
CA LEU A 186 -0.31 10.54 26.61
C LEU A 186 -1.59 10.90 25.83
N GLY A 187 -2.51 9.93 25.67
CA GLY A 187 -3.75 10.11 24.92
C GLY A 187 -3.51 10.51 23.47
N LEU A 188 -2.46 9.98 22.83
CA LEU A 188 -2.15 10.22 21.44
C LEU A 188 -2.93 9.23 20.56
N GLU A 189 -3.81 9.75 19.72
CA GLU A 189 -4.47 8.97 18.68
C GLU A 189 -3.51 8.73 17.52
N PHE A 190 -3.49 7.50 17.01
CA PHE A 190 -2.70 7.13 15.84
C PHE A 190 -3.43 6.04 15.04
N GLN A 191 -3.07 5.91 13.77
CA GLN A 191 -3.55 4.85 12.89
C GLN A 191 -2.42 3.88 12.53
N ARG A 192 -2.77 2.62 12.25
CA ARG A 192 -1.86 1.68 11.61
C ARG A 192 -1.99 1.85 10.10
N ASN A 193 -0.86 2.00 9.42
CA ASN A 193 -0.82 2.02 7.97
C ASN A 193 -0.14 0.77 7.46
N GLU A 194 -0.84 0.01 6.64
CA GLU A 194 -0.34 -1.21 6.04
C GLU A 194 0.84 -0.91 5.10
N PHE A 195 1.96 -1.61 5.28
CA PHE A 195 3.04 -1.57 4.30
C PHE A 195 2.63 -2.31 3.02
N ARG A 196 2.52 -1.56 1.93
CA ARG A 196 2.18 -2.07 0.59
C ARG A 196 3.39 -1.84 -0.32
N GLY A 197 4.23 -2.86 -0.46
CA GLY A 197 5.52 -2.89 -1.17
C GLY A 197 5.52 -3.89 -2.32
N ASN A 198 6.69 -4.29 -2.81
CA ASN A 198 6.86 -5.12 -4.02
C ASN A 198 6.25 -6.55 -3.94
N HIS A 199 5.72 -6.95 -2.79
CA HIS A 199 4.90 -8.15 -2.60
C HIS A 199 3.48 -8.04 -3.19
N MET A 200 3.17 -6.93 -3.84
CA MET A 200 1.93 -6.69 -4.58
C MET A 200 1.88 -7.43 -5.92
N GLY A 201 2.52 -8.59 -6.04
CA GLY A 201 2.46 -9.50 -7.18
C GLY A 201 3.28 -9.15 -8.42
N ASP A 202 3.26 -10.04 -9.43
CA ASP A 202 4.21 -10.04 -10.56
C ASP A 202 4.23 -8.73 -11.37
N ALA A 203 3.17 -7.91 -11.30
CA ALA A 203 3.12 -6.60 -11.93
C ALA A 203 3.92 -5.51 -11.18
N PHE A 204 4.55 -5.83 -10.05
CA PHE A 204 5.36 -4.92 -9.23
C PHE A 204 6.66 -5.57 -8.75
N THR A 205 7.02 -6.72 -9.32
CA THR A 205 8.31 -7.38 -9.10
C THR A 205 9.45 -6.65 -9.80
N HIS A 206 9.14 -5.67 -10.65
CA HIS A 206 10.09 -4.96 -11.51
C HIS A 206 10.82 -5.89 -12.49
N GLU A 207 10.28 -7.07 -12.77
CA GLU A 207 10.89 -8.01 -13.71
C GLU A 207 10.58 -7.66 -15.16
N ARG A 208 9.39 -7.11 -15.43
CA ARG A 208 8.91 -6.83 -16.79
C ARG A 208 8.13 -5.53 -16.85
N LYS A 209 8.21 -4.89 -18.00
CA LYS A 209 7.37 -3.74 -18.35
C LYS A 209 6.28 -4.16 -19.30
N GLN A 210 5.10 -3.58 -19.14
CA GLN A 210 3.96 -3.81 -20.01
C GLN A 210 3.39 -2.48 -20.49
N GLN A 211 2.93 -2.48 -21.74
CA GLN A 211 2.18 -1.36 -22.29
C GLN A 211 0.73 -1.42 -21.82
N MET A 212 0.27 -0.39 -21.13
CA MET A 212 -1.12 -0.26 -20.68
C MET A 212 -1.61 1.19 -20.72
N GLY A 213 -2.92 1.39 -20.70
CA GLY A 213 -3.50 2.69 -20.38
C GLY A 213 -3.34 2.97 -18.88
N CYS A 214 -2.86 4.16 -18.53
CA CYS A 214 -2.73 4.62 -17.14
C CYS A 214 -3.46 5.96 -16.99
N THR A 215 -4.07 6.19 -15.83
CA THR A 215 -4.53 7.51 -15.41
C THR A 215 -4.18 7.73 -13.94
N SER A 216 -3.81 8.96 -13.59
CA SER A 216 -3.31 9.33 -12.27
C SER A 216 -3.84 10.71 -11.91
N GLY A 217 -4.38 10.84 -10.70
CA GLY A 217 -4.78 12.10 -10.10
C GLY A 217 -3.64 12.79 -9.39
N TRP A 218 -2.39 12.36 -9.57
CA TRP A 218 -1.23 12.98 -8.91
C TRP A 218 -0.47 13.87 -9.88
N VAL A 219 -0.09 15.05 -9.39
CA VAL A 219 0.88 15.93 -10.02
C VAL A 219 2.04 16.09 -9.04
N ASN A 220 3.14 15.40 -9.33
CA ASN A 220 4.33 15.40 -8.50
C ASN A 220 5.33 16.43 -9.01
N PHE A 221 5.75 17.34 -8.15
CA PHE A 221 6.85 18.27 -8.41
C PHE A 221 8.10 17.73 -7.74
N ALA A 222 9.10 17.38 -8.54
CA ALA A 222 10.41 16.92 -8.06
C ALA A 222 11.20 18.06 -7.42
N PRO A 223 12.27 17.77 -6.64
CA PRO A 223 13.03 18.82 -5.94
C PRO A 223 13.67 19.88 -6.84
N ASN A 224 13.95 19.57 -8.10
CA ASN A 224 14.46 20.49 -9.11
C ASN A 224 13.34 21.24 -9.88
N GLY A 225 12.07 21.04 -9.51
CA GLY A 225 10.91 21.64 -10.15
C GLY A 225 10.31 20.82 -11.30
N ASP A 226 10.90 19.69 -11.67
CA ASP A 226 10.37 18.85 -12.75
C ASP A 226 9.01 18.27 -12.39
N ILE A 227 8.10 18.23 -13.36
CA ILE A 227 6.71 17.84 -13.14
C ILE A 227 6.48 16.42 -13.67
N HIS A 228 5.95 15.53 -12.83
CA HIS A 228 5.67 14.14 -13.17
C HIS A 228 4.25 13.75 -12.79
N ASN A 229 3.66 12.85 -13.57
CA ASN A 229 2.31 12.31 -13.30
C ASN A 229 2.33 11.03 -12.45
N CYS A 230 3.51 10.43 -12.25
CA CYS A 230 3.69 9.33 -11.31
C CYS A 230 5.00 9.38 -10.53
N GLN A 231 5.04 8.65 -9.42
CA GLN A 231 6.15 8.62 -8.49
C GLN A 231 7.32 7.94 -9.16
N PHE A 232 7.10 6.78 -9.76
CA PHE A 232 8.16 6.06 -10.47
C PHE A 232 8.86 6.94 -11.51
N HIS A 233 8.13 7.77 -12.25
CA HIS A 233 8.72 8.71 -13.20
C HIS A 233 9.54 9.81 -12.52
N LEU A 234 9.09 10.32 -11.37
CA LEU A 234 9.84 11.26 -10.54
C LEU A 234 11.15 10.63 -10.05
N GLU A 235 11.08 9.43 -9.48
CA GLU A 235 12.26 8.75 -8.91
C GLU A 235 13.26 8.30 -9.98
N ALA A 236 12.75 7.77 -11.09
CA ALA A 236 13.56 7.39 -12.25
C ALA A 236 13.97 8.59 -13.11
N ARG A 237 13.54 9.81 -12.76
CA ARG A 237 13.87 11.08 -13.44
C ARG A 237 13.62 11.03 -14.94
N LYS A 238 12.44 10.55 -15.33
CA LYS A 238 12.08 10.38 -16.73
C LYS A 238 10.69 10.89 -17.01
N ASN A 239 10.39 11.07 -18.30
CA ASN A 239 9.07 11.43 -18.79
C ASN A 239 8.49 12.70 -18.11
N SER A 240 9.34 13.64 -17.69
CA SER A 240 8.91 14.93 -17.11
C SER A 240 8.03 15.70 -18.09
N PHE A 241 6.96 16.31 -17.61
CA PHE A 241 6.07 17.18 -18.37
C PHE A 241 6.64 18.58 -18.56
N GLY A 242 7.75 18.91 -17.91
CA GLY A 242 8.39 20.22 -17.95
C GLY A 242 8.81 20.62 -16.54
N ASN A 243 9.03 21.91 -16.31
CA ASN A 243 9.49 22.42 -15.03
C ASN A 243 8.56 23.52 -14.52
N ILE A 244 8.24 23.50 -13.22
CA ILE A 244 7.32 24.46 -12.59
C ILE A 244 7.79 25.92 -12.72
N THR A 245 9.09 26.16 -12.81
CA THR A 245 9.66 27.51 -13.01
C THR A 245 9.49 28.03 -14.43
N GLN A 246 9.08 27.16 -15.36
CA GLN A 246 8.83 27.44 -16.78
C GLN A 246 7.48 26.84 -17.19
N ILE A 247 6.43 27.12 -16.40
CA ILE A 247 5.13 26.45 -16.54
C ILE A 247 4.51 26.62 -17.93
N GLN A 248 4.75 27.75 -18.59
CA GLN A 248 4.25 28.02 -19.95
C GLN A 248 4.83 27.07 -21.01
N ASP A 249 5.99 26.49 -20.75
CA ASP A 249 6.70 25.60 -21.67
C ASP A 249 6.40 24.12 -21.36
N CYS A 250 5.60 23.85 -20.33
CA CYS A 250 5.24 22.50 -19.93
C CYS A 250 4.25 21.86 -20.92
N ARG A 251 4.44 20.57 -21.17
CA ARG A 251 3.48 19.72 -21.86
C ARG A 251 2.21 19.56 -21.02
N PRO A 252 1.02 19.49 -21.65
CA PRO A 252 -0.21 19.20 -20.94
C PRO A 252 -0.12 17.87 -20.19
N ILE A 253 -0.46 17.90 -18.90
CA ILE A 253 -0.68 16.69 -18.10
C ILE A 253 -2.09 16.18 -18.38
N PRO A 254 -2.27 14.86 -18.59
CA PRO A 254 -3.59 14.25 -18.78
C PRO A 254 -4.53 14.58 -17.63
N ALA A 255 -5.80 14.81 -17.91
CA ALA A 255 -6.78 14.94 -16.84
C ALA A 255 -7.01 13.58 -16.15
N PHE A 256 -7.40 13.60 -14.88
CA PHE A 256 -7.76 12.40 -14.15
C PHE A 256 -8.96 11.74 -14.84
N GLY A 257 -8.86 10.43 -15.06
CA GLY A 257 -9.80 9.67 -15.89
C GLY A 257 -9.43 9.62 -17.36
N GLU A 258 -8.58 10.53 -17.87
CA GLU A 258 -8.00 10.38 -19.21
C GLU A 258 -6.85 9.37 -19.16
N PHE A 259 -6.98 8.31 -19.96
CA PHE A 259 -5.98 7.26 -20.05
C PHE A 259 -4.90 7.64 -21.07
N PHE A 260 -3.65 7.59 -20.64
CA PHE A 260 -2.48 7.74 -21.51
C PHE A 260 -1.73 6.42 -21.62
N SER A 261 -1.05 6.21 -22.75
CA SER A 261 -0.26 5.01 -22.98
C SER A 261 1.01 5.04 -22.11
N CYS A 262 1.14 4.08 -21.21
CA CYS A 262 2.26 3.91 -20.30
C CYS A 262 2.96 2.59 -20.58
N GLY A 263 4.26 2.65 -20.92
CA GLY A 263 5.11 1.47 -21.13
C GLY A 263 5.89 1.05 -19.89
N ASP A 264 5.57 1.62 -18.73
CA ASP A 264 6.29 1.46 -17.47
C ASP A 264 5.44 0.77 -16.39
N PHE A 265 4.24 0.29 -16.75
CA PHE A 265 3.48 -0.63 -15.89
C PHE A 265 4.31 -1.89 -15.64
N GLY A 266 4.35 -2.40 -14.40
CA GLY A 266 5.39 -3.35 -13.96
C GLY A 266 6.36 -2.78 -12.93
N TYR A 267 6.57 -1.46 -13.01
CA TYR A 267 7.54 -0.68 -12.23
C TYR A 267 6.86 0.47 -11.47
N CYS A 268 5.53 0.45 -11.38
CA CYS A 268 4.78 1.49 -10.69
C CYS A 268 5.06 1.44 -9.18
N ASP A 269 5.24 2.59 -8.53
CA ASP A 269 5.38 2.59 -7.08
C ASP A 269 4.03 2.42 -6.39
N PRO A 270 3.96 1.67 -5.28
CA PRO A 270 2.72 1.45 -4.53
C PRO A 270 2.01 2.72 -4.05
N CYS A 271 2.76 3.83 -3.91
CA CYS A 271 2.22 5.11 -3.45
C CYS A 271 1.20 5.72 -4.43
N HIS A 272 1.31 5.44 -5.74
CA HIS A 272 0.32 5.87 -6.74
C HIS A 272 -1.05 5.27 -6.48
N GLU A 273 -1.08 4.07 -5.91
CA GLU A 273 -2.29 3.28 -5.73
C GLU A 273 -2.94 3.51 -4.37
N ASN A 274 -2.15 3.82 -3.32
CA ASN A 274 -2.65 4.03 -1.96
C ASN A 274 -3.67 5.18 -1.83
N SER A 275 -3.67 6.14 -2.76
CA SER A 275 -4.64 7.23 -2.78
C SER A 275 -6.03 6.88 -3.31
N GLY A 276 -6.18 5.75 -4.01
CA GLY A 276 -7.39 5.48 -4.80
C GLY A 276 -7.60 6.44 -5.98
N ARG A 277 -6.59 7.25 -6.33
CA ARG A 277 -6.64 8.25 -7.42
C ARG A 277 -5.85 7.81 -8.65
N GLY A 278 -5.91 6.52 -8.97
CA GLY A 278 -5.30 5.97 -10.17
C GLY A 278 -6.13 4.81 -10.73
N ALA A 279 -6.04 4.59 -12.03
CA ALA A 279 -6.64 3.43 -12.68
C ALA A 279 -5.78 2.98 -13.86
N PHE A 280 -5.93 1.71 -14.21
CA PHE A 280 -5.28 1.15 -15.38
C PHE A 280 -6.29 0.54 -16.34
N MET A 281 -5.91 0.48 -17.61
CA MET A 281 -6.70 -0.10 -18.69
C MET A 281 -5.81 -1.06 -19.49
N ASP A 282 -6.21 -2.32 -19.57
CA ASP A 282 -5.47 -3.33 -20.33
C ASP A 282 -5.70 -3.22 -21.84
N GLY A 283 -5.04 -4.09 -22.61
CA GLY A 283 -5.16 -4.13 -24.07
C GLY A 283 -6.56 -4.51 -24.59
N THR A 284 -7.46 -4.99 -23.72
CA THR A 284 -8.86 -5.28 -24.06
C THR A 284 -9.80 -4.12 -23.75
N GLY A 285 -9.28 -3.03 -23.16
CA GLY A 285 -10.07 -1.89 -22.72
C GLY A 285 -10.70 -2.08 -21.33
N LYS A 286 -10.37 -3.17 -20.61
CA LYS A 286 -10.87 -3.40 -19.26
C LYS A 286 -10.16 -2.48 -18.28
N ILE A 287 -10.94 -1.64 -17.61
CA ILE A 287 -10.47 -0.74 -16.56
C ILE A 287 -10.44 -1.48 -15.22
N PHE A 288 -9.41 -1.22 -14.42
CA PHE A 288 -9.36 -1.68 -13.04
C PHE A 288 -8.72 -0.64 -12.12
N ARG A 289 -9.29 -0.51 -10.91
CA ARG A 289 -8.73 0.27 -9.79
C ARG A 289 -8.45 -0.65 -8.62
N ARG A 290 -7.29 -0.50 -8.00
CA ARG A 290 -6.87 -1.35 -6.89
C ARG A 290 -7.74 -1.19 -5.64
N ASN A 291 -8.11 0.03 -5.24
CA ASN A 291 -8.79 0.23 -3.95
C ASN A 291 -10.32 0.18 -4.00
N ALA A 292 -10.93 0.32 -5.19
CA ALA A 292 -12.39 0.46 -5.33
C ALA A 292 -13.06 -0.77 -5.96
N ASP A 293 -12.37 -1.49 -6.84
CA ASP A 293 -13.00 -2.56 -7.62
C ASP A 293 -12.56 -3.95 -7.12
N ASP A 294 -11.31 -4.08 -6.67
CA ASP A 294 -10.75 -5.33 -6.14
C ASP A 294 -9.36 -5.06 -5.51
N SER A 295 -9.25 -5.01 -4.17
CA SER A 295 -7.96 -4.89 -3.46
C SER A 295 -6.96 -5.97 -3.84
N ARG A 296 -7.47 -7.06 -4.44
CA ARG A 296 -6.83 -8.32 -4.77
C ARG A 296 -6.47 -8.41 -6.26
N VAL A 297 -6.62 -7.31 -7.02
CA VAL A 297 -6.27 -7.27 -8.45
C VAL A 297 -4.84 -7.76 -8.70
N TYR A 298 -3.93 -7.50 -7.76
CA TYR A 298 -2.55 -7.96 -7.80
C TYR A 298 -2.37 -9.48 -7.89
N LEU A 299 -3.29 -10.26 -7.30
CA LEU A 299 -3.26 -11.72 -7.33
C LEU A 299 -3.27 -12.24 -8.78
N ARG A 300 -3.96 -11.55 -9.70
CA ARG A 300 -4.03 -11.96 -11.11
C ARG A 300 -2.67 -12.02 -11.77
N TRP A 301 -1.71 -11.26 -11.26
CA TRP A 301 -0.37 -11.24 -11.80
C TRP A 301 0.58 -12.12 -10.99
N MET A 302 0.41 -12.28 -9.68
CA MET A 302 1.20 -13.19 -8.83
C MET A 302 1.42 -14.59 -9.41
N ARG A 303 2.58 -15.22 -9.17
CA ARG A 303 2.71 -16.67 -9.36
C ARG A 303 1.71 -17.44 -8.48
N ALA A 304 1.42 -18.68 -8.84
CA ALA A 304 0.45 -19.50 -8.11
C ALA A 304 0.88 -19.73 -6.66
N GLU A 305 2.16 -20.01 -6.43
CA GLU A 305 2.72 -20.29 -5.11
C GLU A 305 2.63 -19.06 -4.20
N ASP A 306 2.94 -17.88 -4.75
CA ASP A 306 2.88 -16.62 -4.00
C ASP A 306 1.42 -16.26 -3.65
N SER A 307 0.48 -16.53 -4.56
CA SER A 307 -0.96 -16.32 -4.33
C SER A 307 -1.50 -17.22 -3.21
N LEU A 308 -1.02 -18.48 -3.12
CA LEU A 308 -1.35 -19.38 -2.01
C LEU A 308 -0.82 -18.85 -0.68
N GLU A 309 0.44 -18.38 -0.64
CA GLU A 309 1.02 -17.83 0.59
C GLU A 309 0.27 -16.59 1.10
N VAL A 310 -0.24 -15.75 0.19
CA VAL A 310 -1.13 -14.64 0.55
C VAL A 310 -2.46 -15.15 1.10
N GLY A 311 -3.04 -16.19 0.49
CA GLY A 311 -4.26 -16.82 0.98
C GLY A 311 -4.14 -17.35 2.41
N ARG A 312 -3.04 -18.07 2.72
CA ARG A 312 -2.75 -18.57 4.07
C ARG A 312 -2.66 -17.44 5.10
N ARG A 313 -1.96 -16.35 4.76
CA ARG A 313 -1.84 -15.17 5.63
C ARG A 313 -3.19 -14.53 5.91
N PHE A 314 -4.04 -14.35 4.89
CA PHE A 314 -5.40 -13.84 5.13
C PHE A 314 -6.21 -14.75 6.05
N LEU A 315 -6.05 -16.06 5.94
CA LEU A 315 -6.73 -17.00 6.84
C LEU A 315 -6.24 -16.86 8.29
N GLU A 316 -4.93 -16.72 8.50
CA GLU A 316 -4.33 -16.48 9.83
C GLU A 316 -4.79 -15.14 10.44
N GLU A 317 -5.02 -14.13 9.62
CA GLU A 317 -5.54 -12.82 10.03
C GLU A 317 -7.06 -12.81 10.28
N GLY A 318 -7.75 -13.94 10.11
CA GLY A 318 -9.20 -14.02 10.26
C GLY A 318 -9.97 -13.35 9.11
N LYS A 319 -9.40 -13.33 7.90
CA LYS A 319 -9.98 -12.79 6.66
C LYS A 319 -10.29 -13.91 5.65
N PRO A 320 -11.27 -14.78 5.94
CA PRO A 320 -11.49 -16.00 5.16
C PRO A 320 -12.01 -15.74 3.73
N GLU A 321 -12.73 -14.64 3.50
CA GLU A 321 -13.21 -14.30 2.16
C GLU A 321 -12.04 -13.95 1.23
N GLU A 322 -11.14 -13.10 1.70
CA GLU A 322 -9.92 -12.70 1.01
C GLU A 322 -8.99 -13.91 0.79
N ALA A 323 -8.86 -14.79 1.79
CA ALA A 323 -8.11 -16.03 1.69
C ALA A 323 -8.63 -16.91 0.55
N SER A 324 -9.95 -17.18 0.52
CA SER A 324 -10.57 -18.03 -0.49
C SER A 324 -10.36 -17.50 -1.92
N GLN A 325 -10.38 -16.19 -2.10
CA GLN A 325 -10.19 -15.56 -3.41
C GLN A 325 -8.73 -15.62 -3.86
N ALA A 326 -7.77 -15.41 -2.95
CA ALA A 326 -6.35 -15.59 -3.24
C ALA A 326 -6.03 -17.02 -3.70
N ILE A 327 -6.58 -18.01 -3.00
CA ILE A 327 -6.39 -19.42 -3.32
C ILE A 327 -7.06 -19.79 -4.65
N LEU A 328 -8.27 -19.26 -4.94
CA LEU A 328 -8.93 -19.46 -6.24
C LEU A 328 -8.11 -18.93 -7.40
N VAL A 329 -7.45 -17.77 -7.23
CA VAL A 329 -6.55 -17.24 -8.26
C VAL A 329 -5.34 -18.16 -8.47
N ALA A 330 -4.77 -18.71 -7.39
CA ALA A 330 -3.68 -19.66 -7.48
C ALA A 330 -4.08 -20.94 -8.24
N ILE A 331 -5.25 -21.52 -7.90
CA ILE A 331 -5.83 -22.68 -8.57
C ILE A 331 -6.01 -22.39 -10.06
N GLY A 332 -6.60 -21.26 -10.41
CA GLY A 332 -6.80 -20.86 -11.81
C GLY A 332 -5.49 -20.82 -12.58
N LYS A 333 -4.42 -20.26 -11.98
CA LYS A 333 -3.09 -20.21 -12.58
C LYS A 333 -2.43 -21.58 -12.74
N GLN A 334 -2.59 -22.49 -11.77
CA GLN A 334 -2.11 -23.87 -11.90
C GLN A 334 -2.80 -24.58 -13.08
N GLN A 335 -4.04 -24.22 -13.37
CA GLN A 335 -4.83 -24.77 -14.46
C GLN A 335 -4.58 -24.13 -15.84
N GLU A 336 -3.93 -22.95 -15.91
CA GLU A 336 -3.68 -22.22 -17.18
C GLU A 336 -2.81 -22.99 -18.20
N GLY A 337 -2.22 -24.14 -17.82
CA GLY A 337 -1.51 -25.08 -18.70
C GLY A 337 -2.28 -26.35 -19.07
N GLY A 338 -3.58 -26.44 -18.75
CA GLY A 338 -4.37 -27.66 -18.90
C GLY A 338 -4.08 -28.75 -17.86
N GLY A 339 -3.26 -28.44 -16.85
CA GLY A 339 -3.02 -29.28 -15.69
C GLY A 339 -4.11 -29.13 -14.63
N GLU A 340 -4.14 -30.05 -13.68
CA GLU A 340 -4.99 -29.96 -12.50
C GLU A 340 -4.27 -29.21 -11.38
N ALA A 341 -4.98 -28.37 -10.63
CA ALA A 341 -4.41 -27.69 -9.47
C ALA A 341 -4.05 -28.69 -8.37
N SER A 342 -3.09 -28.35 -7.52
CA SER A 342 -2.57 -29.32 -6.55
C SER A 342 -3.62 -29.69 -5.50
N PRO A 343 -3.56 -30.92 -4.93
CA PRO A 343 -4.45 -31.32 -3.84
C PRO A 343 -4.38 -30.36 -2.64
N GLU A 344 -3.22 -29.79 -2.37
CA GLU A 344 -2.97 -28.84 -1.29
C GLU A 344 -3.72 -27.52 -1.53
N SER A 345 -3.67 -26.97 -2.75
CA SER A 345 -4.41 -25.76 -3.12
C SER A 345 -5.91 -25.89 -2.86
N TRP A 346 -6.50 -27.04 -3.22
CA TRP A 346 -7.92 -27.31 -3.00
C TRP A 346 -8.25 -27.54 -1.53
N ALA A 347 -7.38 -28.20 -0.77
CA ALA A 347 -7.55 -28.38 0.67
C ALA A 347 -7.57 -27.02 1.38
N GLU A 348 -6.64 -26.13 1.05
CA GLU A 348 -6.57 -24.77 1.61
C GLU A 348 -7.81 -23.94 1.24
N LEU A 349 -8.28 -24.03 -0.01
CA LEU A 349 -9.52 -23.37 -0.43
C LEU A 349 -10.70 -23.86 0.42
N GLY A 350 -10.78 -25.16 0.64
CA GLY A 350 -11.79 -25.80 1.47
C GLY A 350 -11.83 -25.24 2.90
N LEU A 351 -10.67 -25.16 3.54
CA LEU A 351 -10.53 -24.61 4.89
C LEU A 351 -10.89 -23.11 4.94
N ALA A 352 -10.44 -22.33 3.97
CA ALA A 352 -10.78 -20.91 3.88
C ALA A 352 -12.28 -20.67 3.70
N LEU A 353 -12.93 -21.44 2.82
CA LEU A 353 -14.38 -21.37 2.61
C LEU A 353 -15.15 -21.79 3.86
N TRP A 354 -14.66 -22.79 4.60
CA TRP A 354 -15.30 -23.21 5.84
C TRP A 354 -15.22 -22.12 6.92
N ALA A 355 -14.04 -21.53 7.11
CA ALA A 355 -13.84 -20.41 8.02
C ALA A 355 -14.73 -19.20 7.67
N GLY A 356 -15.03 -19.00 6.38
CA GLY A 356 -15.97 -17.98 5.90
C GLY A 356 -17.45 -18.37 5.96
N GLY A 357 -17.80 -19.52 6.55
CA GLY A 357 -19.18 -19.99 6.68
C GLY A 357 -19.81 -20.55 5.39
N ASN A 358 -19.02 -20.83 4.35
CA ASN A 358 -19.51 -21.34 3.07
C ASN A 358 -19.46 -22.87 2.98
N GLU A 359 -20.18 -23.55 3.87
CA GLU A 359 -20.05 -24.99 4.15
C GLU A 359 -20.18 -25.89 2.92
N LYS A 360 -21.14 -25.63 2.04
CA LYS A 360 -21.35 -26.45 0.84
C LYS A 360 -20.19 -26.36 -0.14
N LYS A 361 -19.65 -25.15 -0.37
CA LYS A 361 -18.50 -24.96 -1.25
C LYS A 361 -17.23 -25.49 -0.61
N ALA A 362 -17.10 -25.33 0.71
CA ALA A 362 -16.00 -25.89 1.49
C ALA A 362 -15.94 -27.41 1.35
N LEU A 363 -17.07 -28.09 1.56
CA LEU A 363 -17.15 -29.55 1.44
C LEU A 363 -16.77 -30.02 0.03
N ALA A 364 -17.28 -29.35 -1.01
CA ALA A 364 -16.94 -29.68 -2.39
C ALA A 364 -15.44 -29.55 -2.68
N ALA A 365 -14.80 -28.45 -2.24
CA ALA A 365 -13.37 -28.24 -2.42
C ALA A 365 -12.52 -29.27 -1.66
N ILE A 366 -12.92 -29.62 -0.43
CA ILE A 366 -12.27 -30.63 0.41
C ILE A 366 -12.34 -32.02 -0.20
N LEU A 367 -13.53 -32.45 -0.64
CA LEU A 367 -13.69 -33.76 -1.28
C LEU A 367 -12.88 -33.84 -2.58
N HIS A 368 -12.87 -32.76 -3.37
CA HIS A 368 -12.03 -32.70 -4.56
C HIS A 368 -10.54 -32.81 -4.23
N ALA A 369 -10.05 -32.11 -3.19
CA ALA A 369 -8.67 -32.26 -2.72
C ALA A 369 -8.33 -33.71 -2.34
N ILE A 370 -9.23 -34.42 -1.67
CA ILE A 370 -9.05 -35.81 -1.25
C ILE A 370 -8.98 -36.76 -2.45
N GLN A 371 -9.84 -36.54 -3.45
CA GLN A 371 -9.84 -37.29 -4.71
C GLN A 371 -8.52 -37.12 -5.47
N LEU A 372 -7.92 -35.93 -5.40
CA LEU A 372 -6.59 -35.66 -5.97
C LEU A 372 -5.44 -36.23 -5.14
N GLY A 373 -5.74 -36.84 -4.00
CA GLY A 373 -4.75 -37.52 -3.16
C GLY A 373 -4.32 -36.76 -1.92
N SER A 374 -4.99 -35.65 -1.56
CA SER A 374 -4.72 -34.98 -0.28
C SER A 374 -4.98 -35.94 0.88
N ARG A 375 -4.05 -35.93 1.84
CA ARG A 375 -4.11 -36.72 3.09
C ARG A 375 -3.89 -35.85 4.32
N ASP A 376 -4.03 -34.53 4.16
CA ASP A 376 -3.93 -33.58 5.26
C ASP A 376 -4.99 -33.90 6.33
N PRO A 377 -4.58 -34.20 7.59
CA PRO A 377 -5.51 -34.48 8.68
C PRO A 377 -6.57 -33.39 8.87
N ASN A 378 -6.22 -32.11 8.67
CA ASN A 378 -7.17 -31.01 8.83
C ASN A 378 -8.28 -31.07 7.77
N CYS A 379 -7.91 -31.36 6.52
CA CYS A 379 -8.82 -31.55 5.40
C CYS A 379 -9.77 -32.74 5.64
N LEU A 380 -9.23 -33.87 6.13
CA LEU A 380 -10.03 -35.07 6.43
C LEU A 380 -11.01 -34.86 7.58
N CYS A 381 -10.57 -34.23 8.68
CA CYS A 381 -11.44 -33.86 9.80
C CYS A 381 -12.54 -32.88 9.36
N ALA A 382 -12.18 -31.88 8.55
CA ALA A 382 -13.12 -30.91 8.00
C ALA A 382 -14.18 -31.58 7.12
N ALA A 383 -13.81 -32.58 6.30
CA ALA A 383 -14.75 -33.34 5.47
C ALA A 383 -15.83 -34.01 6.32
N VAL A 384 -15.43 -34.75 7.36
CA VAL A 384 -16.35 -35.46 8.26
C VAL A 384 -17.30 -34.49 8.96
N GLU A 385 -16.75 -33.40 9.51
CA GLU A 385 -17.55 -32.40 10.22
C GLU A 385 -18.53 -31.68 9.30
N LEU A 386 -18.08 -31.23 8.14
CA LEU A 386 -18.95 -30.58 7.15
C LEU A 386 -20.01 -31.56 6.62
N GLY A 387 -19.68 -32.83 6.43
CA GLY A 387 -20.65 -33.87 6.05
C GLY A 387 -21.78 -33.99 7.07
N ARG A 388 -21.46 -33.99 8.37
CA ARG A 388 -22.46 -33.98 9.45
C ARG A 388 -23.33 -32.73 9.42
N ARG A 389 -22.71 -31.54 9.36
CA ARG A 389 -23.42 -30.25 9.40
C ARG A 389 -24.32 -30.00 8.20
N THR A 390 -23.92 -30.50 7.04
CA THR A 390 -24.66 -30.31 5.78
C THR A 390 -25.64 -31.44 5.47
N GLY A 391 -25.68 -32.52 6.27
CA GLY A 391 -26.55 -33.67 6.06
C GLY A 391 -26.07 -34.66 4.99
N HIS A 392 -24.79 -34.61 4.63
CA HIS A 392 -24.13 -35.46 3.62
C HIS A 392 -23.17 -36.49 4.23
N GLN A 393 -23.39 -36.90 5.48
CA GLN A 393 -22.47 -37.78 6.22
C GLN A 393 -22.20 -39.11 5.49
N ASP A 394 -23.25 -39.79 5.03
CA ASP A 394 -23.12 -41.11 4.40
C ASP A 394 -22.32 -41.01 3.08
N GLU A 395 -22.57 -39.96 2.30
CA GLU A 395 -21.85 -39.69 1.05
C GLU A 395 -20.35 -39.43 1.31
N VAL A 396 -20.05 -38.59 2.30
CA VAL A 396 -18.67 -38.30 2.71
C VAL A 396 -17.95 -39.54 3.20
N GLN A 397 -18.60 -40.39 4.01
CA GLN A 397 -17.99 -41.64 4.47
C GLN A 397 -17.67 -42.58 3.30
N VAL A 398 -18.60 -42.73 2.35
CA VAL A 398 -18.38 -43.55 1.15
C VAL A 398 -17.19 -43.04 0.35
N ASP A 399 -17.09 -41.73 0.13
CA ASP A 399 -15.97 -41.12 -0.59
C ASP A 399 -14.64 -41.31 0.16
N LEU A 400 -14.62 -41.07 1.47
CA LEU A 400 -13.41 -41.23 2.29
C LEU A 400 -12.90 -42.68 2.29
N LEU A 401 -13.79 -43.67 2.33
CA LEU A 401 -13.43 -45.09 2.30
C LEU A 401 -12.82 -45.55 0.96
N GLN A 402 -12.98 -44.79 -0.12
CA GLN A 402 -12.27 -45.06 -1.38
C GLN A 402 -10.76 -44.76 -1.26
N PHE A 403 -10.39 -43.90 -0.31
CA PHE A 403 -9.06 -43.31 -0.21
C PHE A 403 -8.34 -43.61 1.11
N LEU A 404 -9.08 -44.07 2.12
CA LEU A 404 -8.60 -44.37 3.46
C LEU A 404 -9.07 -45.75 3.92
N PRO A 405 -8.25 -46.47 4.70
CA PRO A 405 -8.69 -47.71 5.34
C PRO A 405 -9.76 -47.41 6.41
N PRO A 406 -10.74 -48.30 6.64
CA PRO A 406 -11.83 -48.08 7.58
C PRO A 406 -11.38 -47.71 9.00
N GLU A 407 -10.27 -48.27 9.48
CA GLU A 407 -9.73 -48.00 10.81
C GLU A 407 -9.30 -46.52 10.93
N ARG A 408 -8.72 -45.96 9.87
CA ARG A 408 -8.28 -44.58 9.85
C ARG A 408 -9.46 -43.61 9.83
N LEU A 409 -10.54 -43.94 9.12
CA LEU A 409 -11.77 -43.15 9.15
C LEU A 409 -12.37 -43.10 10.55
N GLN A 410 -12.42 -44.23 11.25
CA GLN A 410 -12.91 -44.28 12.64
C GLN A 410 -12.06 -43.44 13.60
N GLU A 411 -10.73 -43.40 13.42
CA GLU A 411 -9.85 -42.52 14.20
C GLU A 411 -10.16 -41.04 13.96
N ILE A 412 -10.41 -40.66 12.71
CA ILE A 412 -10.76 -39.28 12.33
C ILE A 412 -12.13 -38.90 12.91
N GLU A 413 -13.14 -39.76 12.80
CA GLU A 413 -14.48 -39.52 13.37
C GLU A 413 -14.43 -39.30 14.88
N LYS A 414 -13.65 -40.13 15.60
CA LYS A 414 -13.41 -39.96 17.03
C LYS A 414 -12.69 -38.65 17.36
N ALA A 415 -11.71 -38.26 16.55
CA ALA A 415 -11.00 -37.00 16.74
C ALA A 415 -11.92 -35.78 16.55
N VAL A 416 -12.80 -35.81 15.54
CA VAL A 416 -13.81 -34.77 15.32
C VAL A 416 -14.80 -34.70 16.48
N GLU A 417 -15.29 -35.85 16.96
CA GLU A 417 -16.17 -35.90 18.15
C GLU A 417 -15.53 -35.29 19.40
N ALA A 418 -14.23 -35.50 19.62
CA ALA A 418 -13.54 -34.96 20.78
C ALA A 418 -13.34 -33.43 20.76
N VAL A 419 -13.47 -32.80 19.58
CA VAL A 419 -13.22 -31.35 19.40
C VAL A 419 -14.52 -30.55 19.35
N PHE A 420 -15.59 -31.12 18.80
CA PHE A 420 -16.84 -30.42 18.50
C PHE A 420 -18.03 -30.79 19.41
N VAL A 421 -17.85 -31.74 20.35
CA VAL A 421 -18.79 -32.07 21.44
C VAL A 421 -18.30 -31.46 22.74
#